data_AF-A0AAJ1PZS8-F1
#
_entry.id   AF-A0AAJ1PZS8-F1
#
_cell.length_a   1.000
_cell.length_b   1.000
_cell.length_c   1.000
_cell.angle_alpha   90.00
_cell.angle_beta   90.00
_cell.angle_gamma   90.00
#
_symmetry.space_group_name_H-M   'P 1'
#
loop_
_entity.id
_entity.type
_entity.pdbx_description
1 polymer ?
#
loop_
_entity_poly.entity_id
_entity_poly.type
_entity_poly.pdbx_seq_one_letter_code
_entity_poly.pdbx_strand_id
1 'polypeptide(L)'
;MTTVTDLYTRRAQTWNKAKKFLDERRDSETGCLNAEDDAAYAKMEAEIEALSGEIARCERAERLENTLAKVTRAPITATPGTDLDEDGKVKPARATASYKRSF
;
A
#
# COMPACT_ATOMS: atom_id res chain seq x y z
N MET A 1 -19.00 -0.61 -2.54
CA MET A 1 -17.55 -0.87 -2.41
C MET A 1 -17.12 -0.15 -1.15
N THR A 2 -16.63 -0.87 -0.13
CA THR A 2 -16.04 -0.22 1.05
C THR A 2 -14.64 0.25 0.68
N THR A 3 -14.36 1.53 0.85
CA THR A 3 -13.04 2.09 0.59
C THR A 3 -12.10 1.80 1.76
N VAL A 4 -10.78 1.84 1.53
CA VAL A 4 -9.78 1.73 2.62
C VAL A 4 -10.03 2.79 3.70
N THR A 5 -10.43 4.01 3.30
CA THR A 5 -10.80 5.09 4.23
C THR A 5 -11.98 4.70 5.13
N ASP A 6 -13.01 4.05 4.58
CA ASP A 6 -14.16 3.59 5.37
C ASP A 6 -13.75 2.55 6.43
N LEU A 7 -12.81 1.66 6.08
CA LEU A 7 -12.25 0.68 7.02
C LEU A 7 -11.45 1.35 8.14
N TYR A 8 -10.67 2.39 7.82
CA TYR A 8 -9.97 3.20 8.81
C TYR A 8 -10.93 3.91 9.76
N THR A 9 -12.00 4.52 9.23
CA THR A 9 -13.04 5.17 10.05
C THR A 9 -13.70 4.16 10.99
N ARG A 10 -14.06 2.97 10.49
CA ARG A 10 -14.64 1.90 11.32
C ARG A 10 -13.66 1.45 12.41
N ARG A 11 -12.39 1.21 12.07
CA ARG A 11 -11.38 0.81 13.08
C ARG A 11 -11.22 1.88 14.17
N ALA A 12 -11.19 3.15 13.79
CA ALA A 12 -11.12 4.26 14.74
C ALA A 12 -12.37 4.31 15.65
N GLN A 13 -13.56 4.08 15.11
CA GLN A 13 -14.79 4.00 15.88
C GLN A 13 -14.76 2.83 16.87
N THR A 14 -14.40 1.62 16.43
CA THR A 14 -14.30 0.44 17.29
C THR A 14 -13.24 0.62 18.38
N TRP A 15 -12.09 1.20 18.03
CA TRP A 15 -11.03 1.54 18.99
C TRP A 15 -11.51 2.53 20.06
N ASN A 16 -12.17 3.62 19.66
CA ASN A 16 -12.71 4.58 20.60
C ASN A 16 -13.81 3.99 21.48
N LYS A 17 -14.63 3.09 20.94
CA LYS A 17 -15.65 2.36 21.71
C LYS A 17 -15.00 1.42 22.73
N ALA A 18 -13.99 0.66 22.33
CA ALA A 18 -13.25 -0.23 23.21
C ALA A 18 -12.56 0.54 24.35
N LYS A 19 -11.99 1.71 24.04
CA LYS A 19 -11.40 2.60 25.05
C LYS A 19 -12.44 3.11 26.05
N LYS A 20 -13.57 3.66 25.56
CA LYS A 20 -14.67 4.10 26.43
C LYS A 20 -15.23 2.97 27.29
N PHE A 21 -15.35 1.77 26.72
CA PHE A 21 -15.81 0.61 27.46
C PHE A 21 -14.90 0.28 28.65
N LEU A 22 -13.58 0.28 28.44
CA LEU A 22 -12.63 0.13 29.54
C LEU A 22 -12.75 1.28 30.55
N ASP A 23 -12.85 2.53 30.09
CA ASP A 23 -12.95 3.68 31.00
C ASP A 23 -14.23 3.62 31.87
N GLU A 24 -15.34 3.10 31.35
CA GLU A 24 -16.63 2.96 32.07
C GLU A 24 -16.69 1.71 32.97
N ARG A 25 -16.05 0.61 32.57
CA ARG A 25 -16.14 -0.69 33.26
C ARG A 25 -14.97 -0.99 34.19
N ARG A 26 -13.88 -0.23 34.09
CA ARG A 26 -12.72 -0.40 34.97
C ARG A 26 -13.05 0.15 36.33
N ASP A 27 -13.31 -0.76 37.26
CA ASP A 27 -13.65 -0.45 38.64
C ASP A 27 -12.45 0.24 39.33
N SER A 28 -12.67 1.41 39.93
CA SER A 28 -11.59 2.24 40.49
C SER A 28 -11.00 1.66 41.77
N GLU A 29 -11.74 0.77 42.45
CA GLU A 29 -11.30 0.11 43.68
C GLU A 29 -10.54 -1.20 43.45
N THR A 30 -10.96 -2.02 42.48
CA THR A 30 -10.35 -3.35 42.25
C THR A 30 -9.46 -3.40 41.02
N GLY A 31 -9.66 -2.49 40.05
CA GLY A 31 -8.91 -2.43 38.81
C GLY A 31 -9.16 -3.60 37.85
N CYS A 32 -10.09 -4.51 38.20
CA CYS A 32 -10.40 -5.73 37.45
C CYS A 32 -11.73 -5.60 36.73
N LEU A 33 -11.81 -6.14 35.51
CA LEU A 33 -13.08 -6.36 34.82
C LEU A 33 -13.74 -7.64 35.34
N ASN A 34 -15.07 -7.68 35.28
CA ASN A 34 -15.79 -8.94 35.47
C ASN A 34 -15.67 -9.82 34.21
N ALA A 35 -15.93 -11.12 34.34
CA ALA A 35 -15.78 -12.08 33.24
C ALA A 35 -16.68 -11.77 32.02
N GLU A 36 -17.83 -11.12 32.22
CA GLU A 36 -18.74 -10.75 31.14
C GLU A 36 -18.18 -9.58 30.33
N ASP A 37 -17.62 -8.59 31.01
CA ASP A 37 -17.01 -7.41 30.39
C ASP A 37 -15.69 -7.76 29.70
N ASP A 38 -14.91 -8.70 30.26
CA ASP A 38 -13.72 -9.26 29.61
C ASP A 38 -14.09 -9.93 28.27
N ALA A 39 -15.14 -10.75 28.26
CA ALA A 39 -15.62 -11.39 27.03
C ALA A 39 -16.12 -10.37 26.00
N ALA A 40 -16.74 -9.27 26.45
CA ALA A 40 -17.17 -8.19 25.57
C ALA A 40 -15.97 -7.41 24.99
N TYR A 41 -14.95 -7.13 25.81
CA TYR A 41 -13.73 -6.46 25.39
C TYR A 41 -12.94 -7.30 24.38
N ALA A 42 -12.78 -8.61 24.65
CA ALA A 42 -12.12 -9.53 23.72
C ALA A 42 -12.79 -9.57 22.34
N LYS A 43 -14.12 -9.45 22.27
CA LYS A 43 -14.85 -9.32 20.99
C LYS A 43 -14.49 -8.02 20.26
N MET A 44 -14.41 -6.90 20.98
CA MET A 44 -14.00 -5.62 20.38
C MET A 44 -12.56 -5.65 19.87
N GLU A 45 -11.65 -6.29 20.59
CA GLU A 45 -10.27 -6.51 20.12
C GLU A 45 -10.23 -7.35 18.84
N ALA A 46 -10.97 -8.47 18.81
CA ALA A 46 -11.08 -9.31 17.63
C ALA A 46 -11.64 -8.53 16.42
N GLU A 47 -12.62 -7.64 16.62
CA GLU A 47 -13.12 -6.75 15.57
C GLU A 47 -12.03 -5.77 15.06
N ILE A 48 -11.23 -5.20 15.96
CA ILE A 48 -10.13 -4.30 15.60
C ILE A 48 -9.05 -5.03 14.80
N GLU A 49 -8.73 -6.27 15.19
CA GLU A 49 -7.77 -7.12 14.48
C GLU A 49 -8.30 -7.49 13.08
N ALA A 50 -9.56 -7.89 12.97
CA ALA A 50 -10.21 -8.19 11.70
C ALA A 50 -10.18 -6.98 10.75
N LEU A 51 -10.52 -5.79 11.25
CA LEU A 51 -10.47 -4.55 10.46
C LEU A 51 -9.03 -4.21 10.03
N SER A 52 -8.05 -4.42 10.91
CA SER A 52 -6.63 -4.21 10.59
C SER A 52 -6.14 -5.16 9.51
N GLY A 53 -6.55 -6.43 9.57
CA GLY A 53 -6.25 -7.43 8.55
C GLY A 53 -6.85 -7.09 7.20
N GLU A 54 -8.09 -6.57 7.18
CA GLU A 54 -8.75 -6.15 5.94
C GLU A 54 -8.05 -4.94 5.30
N ILE A 55 -7.73 -3.92 6.09
CA ILE A 55 -6.96 -2.75 5.63
C ILE A 55 -5.66 -3.20 4.97
N ALA A 56 -4.89 -4.06 5.65
CA ALA A 56 -3.62 -4.54 5.11
C ALA A 56 -3.81 -5.34 3.81
N ARG A 57 -4.92 -6.08 3.65
CA ARG A 57 -5.25 -6.79 2.41
C ARG A 57 -5.56 -5.80 1.29
N CYS A 58 -6.41 -4.81 1.55
CA CYS A 58 -6.76 -3.78 0.57
C CYS A 58 -5.54 -2.98 0.12
N GLU A 59 -4.68 -2.56 1.04
CA GLU A 59 -3.46 -1.82 0.71
C GLU A 59 -2.47 -2.64 -0.13
N ARG A 60 -2.36 -3.95 0.13
CA ARG A 60 -1.56 -4.84 -0.72
C ARG A 60 -2.15 -4.95 -2.12
N ALA A 61 -3.47 -5.06 -2.25
CA ALA A 61 -4.14 -5.09 -3.55
C ALA A 61 -3.94 -3.78 -4.31
N GLU A 62 -4.11 -2.63 -3.67
CA GLU A 62 -3.86 -1.31 -4.28
C GLU A 62 -2.40 -1.14 -4.70
N ARG A 63 -1.44 -1.62 -3.89
CA ARG A 63 -0.02 -1.61 -4.25
C ARG A 63 0.24 -2.46 -5.50
N LEU A 64 -0.28 -3.68 -5.55
CA LEU A 64 -0.11 -4.57 -6.69
C LEU A 64 -0.70 -3.96 -7.96
N GLU A 65 -1.92 -3.44 -7.88
CA GLU A 65 -2.58 -2.77 -9.00
C GLU A 65 -1.75 -1.58 -9.51
N ASN A 66 -1.24 -0.74 -8.60
CA ASN A 66 -0.37 0.37 -8.96
C ASN A 66 0.95 -0.08 -9.60
N THR A 67 1.53 -1.21 -9.16
CA THR A 67 2.74 -1.75 -9.81
C THR A 67 2.44 -2.28 -11.20
N LEU A 68 1.35 -3.02 -11.39
CA LEU A 68 0.93 -3.54 -12.69
C LEU A 68 0.61 -2.40 -13.66
N ALA A 69 -0.12 -1.38 -13.19
CA ALA A 69 -0.43 -0.19 -13.96
C ALA A 69 0.82 0.58 -14.39
N LYS A 70 1.89 0.64 -13.57
CA LYS A 70 3.14 1.29 -13.97
C LYS A 70 3.86 0.55 -15.09
N VAL A 71 3.89 -0.79 -15.04
CA VAL A 71 4.57 -1.62 -16.05
C VAL A 71 3.89 -1.50 -17.42
N THR A 72 2.57 -1.34 -17.46
CA THR A 72 1.81 -1.29 -18.72
C THR A 72 1.70 0.10 -19.35
N ARG A 73 2.06 1.18 -18.63
CA ARG A 73 1.76 2.55 -19.04
C ARG A 73 2.82 3.27 -19.87
N ALA A 74 4.05 2.76 -19.95
CA ALA A 74 5.10 3.41 -20.74
C ALA A 74 5.33 2.65 -22.05
N PRO A 75 4.73 3.06 -23.19
CA PRO A 75 5.19 2.60 -24.48
C PRO A 75 6.66 3.00 -24.64
N ILE A 76 7.51 2.07 -25.08
CA ILE A 76 8.91 2.36 -25.42
C ILE A 76 8.88 3.25 -26.67
N THR A 77 8.87 4.57 -26.47
CA THR A 77 8.90 5.57 -27.54
C THR A 77 10.33 5.85 -28.02
N ALA A 78 11.33 5.23 -27.39
CA ALA A 78 12.71 5.31 -27.84
C ALA A 78 12.83 4.64 -29.21
N THR A 79 13.21 5.42 -30.22
CA THR A 79 13.62 4.89 -31.52
C THR A 79 14.90 4.08 -31.34
N PRO A 80 14.93 2.78 -31.69
CA PRO A 80 16.14 1.99 -31.55
C PRO A 80 17.26 2.58 -32.40
N GLY A 81 18.36 2.95 -31.75
CA GLY A 81 19.56 3.49 -32.41
C GLY A 81 19.67 5.02 -32.47
N THR A 82 18.87 5.78 -31.72
CA THR A 82 19.12 7.22 -31.49
C THR A 82 19.87 7.46 -30.19
N ASP A 83 21.02 6.82 -30.02
CA ASP A 83 21.97 7.22 -28.99
C ASP A 83 22.71 8.47 -29.50
N LEU A 84 22.67 9.56 -28.73
CA LEU A 84 23.44 10.76 -29.04
C LEU A 84 24.90 10.55 -28.60
N ASP A 85 25.87 10.92 -29.44
CA ASP A 85 27.29 11.04 -29.05
C ASP A 85 27.49 12.19 -28.04
N GLU A 86 28.67 12.29 -27.43
CA GLU A 86 29.06 13.39 -26.51
C GLU A 86 28.91 14.79 -27.14
N ASP A 87 28.87 14.87 -28.49
CA ASP A 87 28.64 16.09 -29.28
C ASP A 87 27.16 16.32 -29.68
N GLY A 88 26.22 15.54 -29.15
CA GLY A 88 24.79 15.69 -29.43
C GLY A 88 24.35 15.27 -30.83
N LYS A 89 25.15 14.46 -31.54
CA LYS A 89 24.82 13.93 -32.87
C LYS A 89 24.25 12.52 -32.78
N VAL A 90 23.27 12.19 -33.63
CA VAL A 90 22.65 10.86 -33.70
C VAL A 90 23.69 9.84 -34.20
N LYS A 91 24.08 8.88 -33.35
CA LYS A 91 24.91 7.74 -33.76
C LYS A 91 24.14 6.91 -34.79
N PRO A 92 24.69 6.60 -35.97
CA PRO A 92 24.02 5.69 -36.89
C PRO A 92 23.94 4.29 -36.27
N ALA A 93 22.74 3.71 -36.25
CA ALA A 93 22.44 2.37 -35.68
C ALA A 93 23.24 1.20 -36.30
N ARG A 94 23.99 1.45 -37.38
CA ARG A 94 24.90 0.50 -38.01
C ARG A 94 26.29 1.13 -38.07
N ALA A 95 27.31 0.35 -37.73
CA ALA A 95 28.73 0.70 -37.75
C ALA A 95 29.29 0.95 -39.17
N THR A 96 28.64 1.81 -39.96
CA THR A 96 29.07 2.22 -41.30
C THR A 96 30.34 3.07 -41.26
N ALA A 97 30.60 3.75 -40.14
CA ALA A 97 31.83 4.53 -39.95
C ALA A 97 33.10 3.65 -39.95
N SER A 98 33.03 2.42 -39.41
CA SER A 98 34.17 1.49 -39.39
C SER A 98 34.53 0.98 -40.81
N TYR A 99 33.51 0.72 -41.63
CA TYR A 99 33.68 0.24 -42.99
C TYR A 99 34.27 1.30 -43.93
N LYS A 100 33.82 2.56 -43.81
CA LYS A 100 34.36 3.70 -44.58
C LYS A 100 35.79 4.07 -44.23
N ARG A 101 36.29 3.68 -43.06
CA ARG A 101 37.68 3.94 -42.65
C ARG A 101 38.64 2.84 -43.13
N SER A 102 38.10 1.71 -43.55
CA SER A 102 38.87 0.49 -43.84
C SER A 102 39.02 0.21 -45.35
N PHE A 103 38.44 1.04 -46.22
CA PHE A 103 38.52 0.93 -47.68
C PHE A 103 38.63 2.30 -48.33
#